data_AF-A0A060W303-F1
#
_entry.id   AF-A0A060W303-F1
#
_cell.length_a   1.000
_cell.length_b   1.000
_cell.length_c   1.000
_cell.angle_alpha   90.00
_cell.angle_beta   90.00
_cell.angle_gamma   90.00
#
_symmetry.space_group_name_H-M   'P 1'
#
loop_
_entity.id
_entity.type
_entity.pdbx_description
1 polymer ?
#
loop_
_entity_poly.entity_id
_entity_poly.type
_entity_poly.pdbx_seq_one_letter_code
_entity_poly.pdbx_strand_id
1 'polypeptide(L)'
;MEYPEVENLHDFYTTEERYVHTQDQRGLYVVYDVALKDLEELEDTLILLGSHYIQRTTDLHSAWAQTDVDRVAVLLDLWTCEAAFLESKVQLLNCYIEAYQHVTGPEERFSLAQVITDIMHRRPRLHLDMGAEYFVQAYRAEMVCMQTHQQLIRAVLDNQIDRQRQYLHQVWRGGQGQEATPCDYGLPPNYVAKHLVSLGGGRQVVVLPMNYRLITV
;
A
#
# COMPACT_ATOMS: atom_id res chain seq x y z
N MET A 1 -3.36 -26.39 -31.77
CA MET A 1 -4.06 -25.12 -31.51
C MET A 1 -3.31 -24.46 -30.38
N GLU A 2 -2.23 -23.77 -30.72
CA GLU A 2 -1.60 -22.81 -29.81
C GLU A 2 -2.38 -21.51 -30.01
N TYR A 3 -2.94 -20.95 -28.95
CA TYR A 3 -3.75 -19.74 -29.00
C TYR A 3 -2.80 -18.53 -28.83
N PRO A 4 -2.40 -17.82 -29.90
CA PRO A 4 -1.56 -16.62 -29.77
C PRO A 4 -2.28 -15.46 -29.08
N GLU A 5 -3.59 -15.57 -28.86
CA GLU A 5 -4.41 -14.56 -28.18
C GLU A 5 -4.34 -14.65 -26.64
N VAL A 6 -3.61 -15.64 -26.11
CA VAL A 6 -3.30 -15.75 -24.67
C VAL A 6 -1.79 -15.55 -24.46
N GLU A 7 -1.19 -14.62 -25.19
CA GLU A 7 0.04 -13.99 -24.71
C GLU A 7 -0.30 -13.24 -23.43
N ASN A 8 0.51 -13.45 -22.40
CA ASN A 8 0.29 -12.89 -21.08
C ASN A 8 0.38 -11.36 -21.16
N LEU A 9 -0.75 -10.69 -21.37
CA LEU A 9 -0.95 -9.23 -21.40
C LEU A 9 -0.73 -8.56 -20.03
N HIS A 10 -0.09 -9.26 -19.10
CA HIS A 10 0.13 -8.77 -17.75
C HIS A 10 1.47 -8.07 -17.67
N ASP A 11 1.41 -6.80 -17.28
CA ASP A 11 2.58 -6.03 -16.92
C ASP A 11 3.29 -6.67 -15.73
N PHE A 12 4.62 -6.68 -15.78
CA PHE A 12 5.47 -7.20 -14.73
C PHE A 12 5.89 -6.06 -13.81
N TYR A 13 5.87 -6.31 -12.50
CA TYR A 13 6.33 -5.35 -11.51
C TYR A 13 7.63 -5.84 -10.90
N THR A 14 8.65 -4.99 -10.96
CA THR A 14 9.93 -5.21 -10.29
C THR A 14 10.11 -4.15 -9.21
N THR A 15 10.61 -4.57 -8.05
CA THR A 15 10.82 -3.67 -6.92
C THR A 15 12.31 -3.49 -6.72
N GLU A 16 12.82 -2.29 -6.98
CA GLU A 16 14.20 -1.90 -6.67
C GLU A 16 14.16 -0.97 -5.45
N GLU A 17 14.68 -1.47 -4.32
CA GLU A 17 14.64 -0.79 -3.01
C GLU A 17 13.22 -0.37 -2.57
N ARG A 18 12.83 0.87 -2.89
CA ARG A 18 11.51 1.47 -2.58
C ARG A 18 10.69 1.79 -3.83
N TYR A 19 11.26 1.65 -5.02
CA TYR A 19 10.61 2.03 -6.27
C TYR A 19 10.03 0.81 -6.96
N VAL A 20 8.81 0.96 -7.47
CA VAL A 20 8.15 -0.05 -8.29
C VAL A 20 8.32 0.33 -9.75
N HIS A 21 8.94 -0.55 -10.52
CA HIS A 21 9.08 -0.39 -11.95
C HIS A 21 8.12 -1.34 -12.66
N THR A 22 7.28 -0.77 -13.51
CA THR A 22 6.39 -1.50 -14.40
C THR A 22 7.11 -1.81 -15.70
N GLN A 23 7.08 -3.07 -16.11
CA GLN A 23 7.64 -3.57 -17.34
C GLN A 23 6.54 -4.16 -18.21
N ASP A 24 6.54 -3.82 -19.49
CA ASP A 24 5.71 -4.48 -20.50
C ASP A 24 6.15 -5.94 -20.69
N GLN A 25 5.36 -6.74 -21.39
CA GLN A 25 5.65 -8.14 -21.75
C GLN A 25 7.01 -8.34 -22.46
N ARG A 26 7.55 -7.27 -23.05
CA ARG A 26 8.87 -7.24 -23.71
C ARG A 26 10.03 -6.90 -22.78
N GLY A 27 9.76 -6.65 -21.50
CA GLY A 27 10.75 -6.23 -20.49
C GLY A 27 11.15 -4.76 -20.60
N LEU A 28 10.38 -3.92 -21.31
CA LEU A 28 10.62 -2.48 -21.40
C LEU A 28 9.94 -1.76 -20.25
N TYR A 29 10.62 -0.79 -19.64
CA TYR A 29 10.03 0.06 -18.61
C TYR A 29 8.97 0.99 -19.22
N VAL A 30 7.76 0.96 -18.64
CA VAL A 30 6.62 1.76 -19.10
C VAL A 30 6.07 2.57 -17.93
N VAL A 31 5.66 3.80 -18.21
CA VAL A 31 4.90 4.66 -17.30
C VAL A 31 3.56 4.93 -17.98
N TYR A 32 2.46 4.79 -17.23
CA TYR A 32 1.13 5.06 -17.76
C TYR A 32 0.92 6.56 -18.01
N ASP A 33 0.24 6.90 -19.10
CA ASP A 33 -0.10 8.28 -19.44
C ASP A 33 -1.01 8.92 -18.37
N VAL A 34 -1.89 8.14 -17.75
CA VAL A 34 -2.71 8.57 -16.62
C VAL A 34 -1.85 9.00 -15.43
N ALA A 35 -0.77 8.29 -15.13
CA ALA A 35 0.13 8.64 -14.03
C ALA A 35 0.87 9.96 -14.29
N LEU A 36 1.16 10.27 -15.56
CA LEU A 36 1.74 11.56 -15.95
C LEU A 36 0.73 12.70 -15.80
N LYS A 37 -0.52 12.49 -16.22
CA LYS A 37 -1.61 13.48 -16.04
C LYS A 37 -1.88 13.75 -14.55
N ASP A 38 -1.93 12.72 -13.73
CA ASP A 38 -2.12 12.86 -12.29
C ASP A 38 -0.97 13.66 -11.63
N LEU A 39 0.26 13.54 -12.16
CA LEU A 39 1.41 14.30 -11.70
C LEU A 39 1.30 15.78 -12.11
N GLU A 40 0.88 16.06 -13.34
CA GLU A 40 0.65 17.43 -13.83
C GLU A 40 -0.44 18.14 -12.99
N GLU A 41 -1.57 17.48 -12.74
CA GLU A 41 -2.65 18.03 -11.89
C GLU A 41 -2.17 18.29 -10.45
N LEU A 42 -1.31 17.41 -9.91
CA LEU A 42 -0.72 17.58 -8.59
C LEU A 42 0.25 18.77 -8.57
N GLU A 43 1.09 18.93 -9.59
CA GLU A 43 2.02 20.06 -9.72
C GLU A 43 1.26 21.39 -9.71
N ASP A 44 0.21 21.52 -10.53
CA ASP A 44 -0.63 22.73 -10.57
C ASP A 44 -1.23 23.05 -9.20
N THR A 45 -1.70 22.03 -8.49
CA THR A 45 -2.26 22.17 -7.14
C THR A 45 -1.22 22.64 -6.13
N LEU A 46 -0.01 22.06 -6.16
CA LEU A 46 1.08 22.43 -5.25
C LEU A 46 1.62 23.84 -5.55
N ILE A 47 1.65 24.26 -6.81
CA ILE A 47 2.06 25.63 -7.19
C ILE A 47 1.07 26.66 -6.65
N LEU A 48 -0.24 26.40 -6.79
CA LEU A 48 -1.28 27.26 -6.23
C LEU A 48 -1.17 27.37 -4.71
N LEU A 49 -0.96 26.24 -4.04
CA LEU A 49 -0.77 26.17 -2.60
C LEU A 49 0.47 26.94 -2.17
N GLY A 50 1.62 26.71 -2.82
CA GLY A 50 2.86 27.42 -2.55
C GLY A 50 2.71 28.93 -2.73
N SER A 51 2.04 29.36 -3.80
CA SER A 51 1.75 30.77 -4.06
C SER A 51 0.90 31.39 -2.95
N HIS A 52 -0.14 30.70 -2.49
CA HIS A 52 -0.97 31.14 -1.37
C HIS A 52 -0.16 31.33 -0.08
N TYR A 53 0.69 30.35 0.27
CA TYR A 53 1.51 30.45 1.49
C TYR A 53 2.61 31.52 1.38
N ILE A 54 3.22 31.69 0.21
CA ILE A 54 4.18 32.77 -0.02
C ILE A 54 3.48 34.12 0.14
N GLN A 55 2.33 34.31 -0.50
CA GLN A 55 1.56 35.56 -0.40
C GLN A 55 1.12 35.86 1.03
N ARG A 56 0.58 34.86 1.75
CA ARG A 56 0.22 34.99 3.17
C ARG A 56 1.41 35.40 4.03
N THR A 57 2.57 34.80 3.76
CA THR A 57 3.81 35.12 4.48
C THR A 57 4.25 36.55 4.18
N THR A 58 4.23 36.97 2.92
CA THR A 58 4.57 38.35 2.55
C THR A 58 3.61 39.37 3.15
N ASP A 59 2.31 39.08 3.22
CA ASP A 59 1.32 39.98 3.81
C ASP A 59 1.56 40.18 5.31
N LEU A 60 1.83 39.10 6.05
CA LEU A 60 2.20 39.16 7.46
C LEU A 60 3.52 39.91 7.70
N HIS A 61 4.53 39.69 6.85
CA HIS A 61 5.84 40.34 6.99
C HIS A 61 5.83 41.80 6.52
N SER A 62 4.96 42.18 5.58
CA SER A 62 4.76 43.59 5.19
C SER A 62 4.35 44.46 6.38
N ALA A 63 3.68 43.88 7.39
CA ALA A 63 3.33 44.55 8.63
C ALA A 63 4.53 44.72 9.59
N TRP A 64 5.53 43.83 9.55
CA TRP A 64 6.61 43.72 10.55
C TRP A 64 8.04 43.86 10.01
N ALA A 65 8.19 44.39 8.78
CA ALA A 65 9.41 44.59 7.98
C ALA A 65 9.69 43.49 6.94
N GLN A 66 10.02 43.93 5.71
CA GLN A 66 10.28 43.09 4.54
C GLN A 66 11.47 42.15 4.74
N THR A 67 11.21 40.93 5.20
CA THR A 67 12.10 39.80 4.94
C THR A 67 11.62 39.08 3.69
N ASP A 68 12.53 38.86 2.74
CA ASP A 68 12.24 38.09 1.53
C ASP A 68 11.93 36.63 1.91
N VAL A 69 10.90 36.05 1.28
CA VAL A 69 10.46 34.67 1.56
C VAL A 69 11.21 33.74 0.60
N ASP A 70 11.92 32.76 1.14
CA ASP A 70 12.60 31.75 0.32
C ASP A 70 11.58 30.82 -0.35
N ARG A 71 11.26 31.14 -1.60
CA ARG A 71 10.28 30.40 -2.41
C ARG A 71 10.75 28.98 -2.72
N VAL A 72 12.07 28.78 -2.85
CA VAL A 72 12.65 27.46 -3.16
C VAL A 72 12.49 26.55 -1.95
N ALA A 73 12.71 27.08 -0.74
CA ALA A 73 12.47 26.34 0.50
C ALA A 73 11.00 25.93 0.65
N VAL A 74 10.05 26.84 0.39
CA VAL A 74 8.61 26.53 0.45
C VAL A 74 8.22 25.42 -0.52
N LEU A 75 8.70 25.49 -1.77
CA LEU A 75 8.43 24.46 -2.77
C LEU A 75 9.07 23.11 -2.40
N LEU A 76 10.30 23.13 -1.88
CA LEU A 76 10.98 21.92 -1.42
C LEU A 76 10.21 21.25 -0.27
N ASP A 77 9.74 22.03 0.70
CA ASP A 77 8.95 21.53 1.83
C ASP A 77 7.63 20.91 1.33
N LEU A 78 6.95 21.54 0.36
CA LEU A 78 5.73 21.00 -0.24
C LEU A 78 5.97 19.63 -0.90
N TRP A 79 6.95 19.54 -1.79
CA TRP A 79 7.27 18.29 -2.47
C TRP A 79 7.73 17.19 -1.50
N THR A 80 8.50 17.57 -0.48
CA THR A 80 8.95 16.63 0.56
C THR A 80 7.77 16.09 1.37
N CYS A 81 6.84 16.96 1.76
CA CYS A 81 5.61 16.57 2.45
C CYS A 81 4.72 15.68 1.60
N GLU A 82 4.53 16.01 0.32
CA GLU A 82 3.69 15.23 -0.59
C GLU A 82 4.29 13.84 -0.84
N ALA A 83 5.60 13.73 -1.07
CA ALA A 83 6.28 12.45 -1.22
C ALA A 83 6.14 11.56 0.03
N ALA A 84 6.33 12.14 1.23
CA ALA A 84 6.18 11.40 2.48
C ALA A 84 4.73 10.95 2.74
N PHE A 85 3.75 11.77 2.34
CA PHE A 85 2.33 11.42 2.40
C PHE A 85 2.00 10.25 1.47
N LEU A 86 2.48 10.30 0.22
CA LEU A 86 2.28 9.21 -0.75
C LEU A 86 2.93 7.91 -0.28
N GLU A 87 4.13 7.97 0.32
CA GLU A 87 4.78 6.79 0.91
C GLU A 87 3.93 6.17 2.03
N SER A 88 3.42 7.00 2.95
CA SER A 88 2.53 6.53 4.04
C SER A 88 1.22 5.94 3.50
N LYS A 89 0.68 6.52 2.42
CA LYS A 89 -0.52 6.04 1.74
C LYS A 89 -0.30 4.68 1.07
N VAL A 90 0.82 4.48 0.38
CA VAL A 90 1.20 3.19 -0.20
C VAL A 90 1.33 2.12 0.88
N GLN A 91 1.96 2.46 2.02
CA GLN A 91 2.09 1.53 3.14
C GLN A 91 0.74 1.08 3.72
N LEU A 92 -0.25 1.98 3.81
CA LEU A 92 -1.61 1.63 4.23
C LEU A 92 -2.32 0.77 3.17
N LEU A 93 -2.19 1.13 1.89
CA LEU A 93 -2.78 0.37 0.78
C LEU A 93 -2.27 -1.07 0.72
N ASN A 94 -0.97 -1.28 0.95
CA ASN A 94 -0.38 -2.62 0.96
C ASN A 94 -1.05 -3.54 2.01
N CYS A 95 -1.40 -3.02 3.19
CA CYS A 95 -2.13 -3.80 4.20
C CYS A 95 -3.54 -4.18 3.75
N TYR A 96 -4.24 -3.27 3.05
CA TYR A 96 -5.57 -3.56 2.52
C TYR A 96 -5.54 -4.51 1.32
N ILE A 97 -4.52 -4.42 0.46
CA ILE A 97 -4.33 -5.36 -0.65
C ILE A 97 -4.04 -6.77 -0.11
N GLU A 98 -3.22 -6.88 0.93
CA GLU A 98 -2.99 -8.16 1.63
C GLU A 98 -4.32 -8.73 2.17
N ALA A 99 -5.11 -7.91 2.87
CA ALA A 99 -6.43 -8.32 3.36
C ALA A 99 -7.35 -8.76 2.20
N TYR A 100 -7.38 -8.01 1.10
CA TYR A 100 -8.20 -8.31 -0.08
C TYR A 100 -7.86 -9.66 -0.71
N GLN A 101 -6.57 -10.02 -0.77
CA GLN A 101 -6.12 -11.31 -1.28
C GLN A 101 -6.57 -12.48 -0.40
N HIS A 102 -6.71 -12.26 0.92
CA HIS A 102 -7.09 -13.29 1.89
C HIS A 102 -8.60 -13.50 2.04
N VAL A 103 -9.42 -12.52 1.69
CA VAL A 103 -10.88 -12.67 1.74
C VAL A 103 -11.36 -13.59 0.61
N THR A 104 -12.30 -14.48 0.91
CA THR A 104 -12.91 -15.41 -0.07
C THR A 104 -14.32 -14.95 -0.50
N GLY A 105 -15.04 -14.23 0.38
CA GLY A 105 -16.40 -13.77 0.12
C GLY A 105 -16.46 -12.63 -0.91
N PRO A 106 -17.38 -12.68 -1.91
CA PRO A 106 -17.45 -11.64 -2.95
C PRO A 106 -17.92 -10.28 -2.41
N GLU A 107 -18.86 -10.25 -1.47
CA GLU A 107 -19.38 -9.00 -0.88
C GLU A 107 -18.32 -8.30 -0.01
N GLU A 108 -17.57 -9.09 0.77
CA GLU A 108 -16.46 -8.61 1.59
C GLU A 108 -15.30 -8.10 0.71
N ARG A 109 -14.99 -8.81 -0.37
CA ARG A 109 -14.02 -8.35 -1.38
C ARG A 109 -14.43 -7.02 -1.99
N PHE A 110 -15.69 -6.86 -2.39
CA PHE A 110 -16.18 -5.61 -2.95
C PHE A 110 -16.06 -4.47 -1.93
N SER A 111 -16.42 -4.73 -0.68
CA SER A 111 -16.31 -3.76 0.42
C SER A 111 -14.86 -3.31 0.63
N LEU A 112 -13.89 -4.25 0.61
CA LEU A 112 -12.46 -3.92 0.68
C LEU A 112 -11.97 -3.15 -0.55
N ALA A 113 -12.42 -3.52 -1.75
CA ALA A 113 -12.06 -2.81 -2.99
C ALA A 113 -12.55 -1.35 -2.96
N GLN A 114 -13.73 -1.10 -2.41
CA GLN A 114 -14.23 0.25 -2.21
C GLN A 114 -13.33 1.04 -1.24
N VAL A 115 -12.97 0.45 -0.09
CA VAL A 115 -12.06 1.10 0.87
C VAL A 115 -10.69 1.39 0.24
N ILE A 116 -10.13 0.45 -0.53
CA ILE A 116 -8.88 0.66 -1.28
C ILE A 116 -9.04 1.83 -2.24
N THR A 117 -10.14 1.91 -2.98
CA THR A 117 -10.43 3.00 -3.93
C THR A 117 -10.57 4.35 -3.24
N ASP A 118 -11.25 4.39 -2.09
CA ASP A 118 -11.41 5.61 -1.29
C ASP A 118 -10.05 6.08 -0.75
N ILE A 119 -9.19 5.15 -0.31
CA ILE A 119 -7.82 5.48 0.13
C ILE A 119 -6.99 5.97 -1.07
N MET A 120 -7.10 5.33 -2.24
CA MET A 120 -6.41 5.75 -3.47
C MET A 120 -6.84 7.16 -3.91
N HIS A 121 -8.10 7.54 -3.73
CA HIS A 121 -8.58 8.88 -4.04
C HIS A 121 -8.24 9.94 -2.98
N ARG A 122 -7.94 9.54 -1.73
CA ARG A 122 -7.70 10.47 -0.63
C ARG A 122 -6.51 11.41 -0.90
N ARG A 123 -6.75 12.71 -0.65
CA ARG A 123 -5.77 13.82 -0.67
C ARG A 123 -5.56 14.39 0.74
N PRO A 124 -4.41 15.04 1.02
CA PRO A 124 -4.18 15.70 2.30
C PRO A 124 -5.17 16.86 2.50
N ARG A 125 -5.72 16.97 3.71
CA ARG A 125 -6.67 18.04 4.05
C ARG A 125 -5.91 19.24 4.58
N LEU A 126 -5.80 20.27 3.74
CA LEU A 126 -5.07 21.49 4.08
C LEU A 126 -6.06 22.58 4.50
N HIS A 127 -5.89 23.08 5.71
CA HIS A 127 -6.67 24.19 6.22
C HIS A 127 -6.03 25.50 5.74
N LEU A 128 -6.75 26.26 4.92
CA LEU A 128 -6.28 27.53 4.33
C LEU A 128 -6.65 28.75 5.20
N ASP A 129 -7.14 28.53 6.41
CA ASP A 129 -7.62 29.59 7.30
C ASP A 129 -6.50 30.53 7.77
N MET A 130 -6.86 31.79 8.03
CA MET A 130 -5.93 32.85 8.45
C MET A 130 -5.19 32.54 9.77
N GLY A 131 -5.75 31.66 10.61
CA GLY A 131 -5.14 31.19 11.86
C GLY A 131 -4.46 29.81 11.76
N ALA A 132 -4.52 29.14 10.61
CA ALA A 132 -3.98 27.80 10.47
C ALA A 132 -2.45 27.81 10.49
N GLU A 133 -1.87 26.78 11.12
CA GLU A 133 -0.42 26.53 11.12
C GLU A 133 0.11 26.31 9.70
N TYR A 134 1.44 26.35 9.54
CA TYR A 134 2.08 26.06 8.26
C TYR A 134 1.67 24.66 7.74
N PHE A 135 1.54 24.49 6.41
CA PHE A 135 0.99 23.27 5.81
C PHE A 135 1.69 21.99 6.26
N VAL A 136 2.98 22.06 6.61
CA VAL A 136 3.77 20.93 7.13
C VAL A 136 3.07 20.25 8.31
N GLN A 137 2.40 21.01 9.18
CA GLN A 137 1.71 20.44 10.34
C GLN A 137 0.43 19.69 9.94
N ALA A 138 -0.31 20.21 8.96
CA ALA A 138 -1.47 19.51 8.40
C ALA A 138 -1.04 18.18 7.74
N TYR A 139 0.04 18.19 6.97
CA TYR A 139 0.63 16.97 6.40
C TYR A 139 1.06 15.98 7.49
N ARG A 140 1.73 16.45 8.55
CA ARG A 140 2.15 15.60 9.68
C ARG A 140 0.96 14.96 10.38
N ALA A 141 -0.09 15.72 10.67
CA ALA A 141 -1.29 15.20 11.31
C ALA A 141 -1.97 14.12 10.45
N GLU A 142 -2.11 14.35 9.15
CA GLU A 142 -2.67 13.36 8.21
C GLU A 142 -1.80 12.10 8.11
N MET A 143 -0.47 12.24 8.05
CA MET A 143 0.45 11.10 8.06
C MET A 143 0.35 10.27 9.34
N VAL A 144 0.31 10.91 10.51
CA VAL A 144 0.14 10.21 11.80
C VAL A 144 -1.19 9.46 11.84
N CYS A 145 -2.26 10.07 11.31
CA CYS A 145 -3.56 9.41 11.19
C CYS A 145 -3.47 8.15 10.31
N MET A 146 -2.82 8.24 9.14
CA MET A 146 -2.63 7.10 8.24
C MET A 146 -1.76 6.01 8.85
N GLN A 147 -0.65 6.37 9.50
CA GLN A 147 0.25 5.42 10.14
C GLN A 147 -0.43 4.70 11.32
N THR A 148 -1.20 5.43 12.13
CA THR A 148 -1.97 4.83 13.23
C THR A 148 -3.04 3.88 12.69
N HIS A 149 -3.73 4.27 11.61
CA HIS A 149 -4.68 3.40 10.93
C HIS A 149 -4.02 2.13 10.38
N GLN A 150 -2.86 2.27 9.74
CA GLN A 150 -2.09 1.13 9.25
C GLN A 150 -1.70 0.18 10.39
N GLN A 151 -1.21 0.71 11.51
CA GLN A 151 -0.84 -0.09 12.68
C GLN A 151 -2.03 -0.88 13.22
N LEU A 152 -3.21 -0.25 13.29
CA LEU A 152 -4.44 -0.93 13.72
C LEU A 152 -4.81 -2.08 12.77
N ILE A 153 -4.83 -1.83 11.46
CA ILE A 153 -5.19 -2.86 10.47
C ILE A 153 -4.19 -4.02 10.51
N ARG A 154 -2.88 -3.72 10.56
CA ARG A 154 -1.85 -4.75 10.66
C ARG A 154 -2.01 -5.59 11.94
N ALA A 155 -2.26 -4.96 13.08
CA ALA A 155 -2.51 -5.67 14.34
C ALA A 155 -3.75 -6.57 14.28
N VAL A 156 -4.81 -6.15 13.58
CA VAL A 156 -6.00 -6.99 13.36
C VAL A 156 -5.68 -8.19 12.48
N LEU A 157 -4.96 -7.99 11.36
CA LEU A 157 -4.55 -9.07 10.46
C LEU A 157 -3.64 -10.08 11.16
N ASP A 158 -2.63 -9.59 11.90
CA ASP A 158 -1.71 -10.44 12.67
C ASP A 158 -2.49 -11.28 13.70
N ASN A 159 -3.45 -10.68 14.40
CA ASN A 159 -4.29 -11.40 15.36
C ASN A 159 -5.17 -12.46 14.70
N GLN A 160 -5.73 -12.16 13.53
CA GLN A 160 -6.53 -13.12 12.76
C GLN A 160 -5.68 -14.31 12.31
N ILE A 161 -4.50 -14.05 11.76
CA ILE A 161 -3.55 -15.06 11.31
C ILE A 161 -3.11 -15.94 12.49
N ASP A 162 -2.79 -15.33 13.64
CA ASP A 162 -2.36 -16.07 14.83
C ASP A 162 -3.49 -16.93 15.43
N ARG A 163 -4.72 -16.44 15.44
CA ARG A 163 -5.89 -17.25 15.86
C ARG A 163 -6.11 -18.43 14.93
N GLN A 164 -6.01 -18.23 13.62
CA GLN A 164 -6.13 -19.32 12.64
C GLN A 164 -5.03 -20.37 12.85
N ARG A 165 -3.79 -19.94 13.08
CA ARG A 165 -2.66 -20.83 13.39
C ARG A 165 -2.87 -21.61 14.69
N GLN A 166 -3.32 -20.95 15.74
CA GLN A 166 -3.62 -21.59 17.03
C GLN A 166 -4.76 -22.61 16.90
N TYR A 167 -5.83 -22.27 16.19
CA TYR A 167 -6.94 -23.18 15.91
C TYR A 167 -6.45 -24.43 15.17
N LEU A 168 -5.70 -24.26 14.08
CA LEU A 168 -5.11 -25.37 13.35
C LEU A 168 -4.26 -26.23 14.29
N HIS A 169 -3.35 -25.63 15.04
CA HIS A 169 -2.49 -26.34 15.97
C HIS A 169 -3.27 -27.14 17.04
N GLN A 170 -4.40 -26.62 17.54
CA GLN A 170 -5.28 -27.34 18.47
C GLN A 170 -5.98 -28.52 17.80
N VAL A 171 -6.50 -28.34 16.57
CA VAL A 171 -7.11 -29.42 15.78
C VAL A 171 -6.08 -30.54 15.51
N TRP A 172 -4.84 -30.18 15.20
CA TRP A 172 -3.76 -31.16 14.97
C TRP A 172 -3.29 -31.89 16.24
N ARG A 173 -3.24 -31.24 17.41
CA ARG A 173 -2.88 -31.90 18.69
C ARG A 173 -4.03 -32.67 19.33
N GLY A 174 -5.28 -32.28 19.09
CA GLY A 174 -6.47 -32.98 19.60
C GLY A 174 -6.60 -34.43 19.12
N GLY A 175 -5.89 -34.80 18.04
CA GLY A 175 -5.86 -36.17 17.51
C GLY A 175 -4.78 -37.09 18.09
N GLN A 176 -3.93 -36.62 19.02
CA GLN A 176 -2.84 -37.46 19.57
C GLN A 176 -3.22 -38.30 20.81
N GLY A 177 -4.46 -38.17 21.32
CA GLY A 177 -4.90 -38.84 22.56
C GLY A 177 -5.81 -40.05 22.40
N GLN A 178 -6.38 -40.30 21.23
CA GLN A 178 -7.29 -41.42 21.00
C GLN A 178 -7.35 -41.71 19.51
N GLU A 179 -7.16 -42.96 19.11
CA GLU A 179 -7.18 -43.55 17.76
C GLU A 179 -7.89 -42.70 16.69
N ALA A 180 -7.24 -41.64 16.21
CA ALA A 180 -7.76 -40.81 15.15
C ALA A 180 -7.34 -41.46 13.84
N THR A 181 -8.29 -42.17 13.23
CA THR A 181 -8.19 -42.69 11.87
C THR A 181 -7.73 -41.59 10.91
N PRO A 182 -6.74 -41.83 10.03
CA PRO A 182 -6.16 -40.82 9.14
C PRO A 182 -7.11 -40.26 8.04
N CYS A 183 -8.42 -40.46 8.17
CA CYS A 183 -9.38 -40.31 7.07
C CYS A 183 -10.55 -39.34 7.35
N ASP A 184 -10.62 -38.69 8.52
CA ASP A 184 -11.85 -37.96 8.91
C ASP A 184 -11.87 -36.46 8.62
N TYR A 185 -10.77 -35.87 8.19
CA TYR A 185 -10.81 -34.49 7.71
C TYR A 185 -9.94 -34.37 6.48
N GLY A 186 -10.53 -33.89 5.37
CA GLY A 186 -9.86 -33.53 4.11
C GLY A 186 -8.87 -32.39 4.29
N LEU A 187 -7.89 -32.57 5.16
CA LEU A 187 -6.85 -31.62 5.49
C LEU A 187 -5.78 -31.69 4.40
N PRO A 188 -5.34 -30.54 3.85
CA PRO A 188 -4.23 -30.51 2.92
C PRO A 188 -2.95 -31.03 3.60
N PRO A 189 -2.07 -31.76 2.88
CA PRO A 189 -0.93 -32.43 3.46
C PRO A 189 0.10 -31.43 3.99
N ASN A 190 0.56 -31.71 5.22
CA ASN A 190 1.75 -31.23 5.91
C ASN A 190 1.98 -29.71 5.94
N TYR A 191 1.80 -29.13 7.13
CA TYR A 191 2.42 -27.87 7.52
C TYR A 191 3.94 -27.97 7.34
N VAL A 192 4.45 -27.51 6.20
CA VAL A 192 5.85 -27.11 6.10
C VAL A 192 5.92 -25.76 6.80
N ALA A 193 6.57 -25.72 7.96
CA ALA A 193 6.93 -24.47 8.60
C ALA A 193 7.69 -23.63 7.56
N LYS A 194 7.07 -22.54 7.06
CA LYS A 194 7.76 -21.69 6.11
C LYS A 194 8.88 -20.98 6.86
N HIS A 195 10.11 -21.25 6.43
CA HIS A 195 11.29 -20.43 6.68
C HIS A 195 10.95 -18.94 6.49
N LEU A 196 11.58 -18.07 7.28
CA LEU A 196 11.53 -16.61 7.12
C LEU A 196 11.86 -16.24 5.66
N VAL A 197 10.84 -15.99 4.85
CA VAL A 197 11.02 -15.38 3.54
C VAL A 197 11.11 -13.88 3.78
N SER A 198 12.35 -13.41 3.93
CA SER A 198 12.68 -12.00 3.69
C SER A 198 12.53 -11.76 2.20
N LEU A 199 11.59 -10.89 1.82
CA LEU A 199 11.56 -10.30 0.47
C LEU A 199 12.60 -9.16 0.33
N GLY A 200 13.46 -8.95 1.33
CA GLY A 200 14.67 -8.15 1.22
C GLY A 200 15.84 -9.02 0.77
N GLY A 201 16.42 -8.66 -0.38
CA GLY A 201 17.38 -9.43 -1.17
C GLY A 201 18.55 -10.03 -0.39
N GLY A 202 18.78 -11.33 -0.61
CA GLY A 202 19.91 -12.05 -0.04
C GLY A 202 19.88 -13.55 -0.32
N ARG A 203 19.83 -13.94 -1.60
CA ARG A 203 20.30 -15.22 -2.16
C ARG A 203 19.96 -16.52 -1.38
N GLN A 204 18.92 -17.25 -1.80
CA GLN A 204 19.00 -18.67 -2.26
C GLN A 204 17.64 -19.18 -2.80
N VAL A 205 17.76 -20.04 -3.81
CA VAL A 205 16.76 -20.65 -4.70
C VAL A 205 15.86 -21.67 -4.00
N VAL A 206 14.57 -21.81 -4.38
CA VAL A 206 13.92 -23.11 -4.71
C VAL A 206 12.71 -22.85 -5.63
N VAL A 207 12.76 -23.41 -6.84
CA VAL A 207 11.60 -23.60 -7.73
C VAL A 207 10.76 -24.75 -7.15
N LEU A 208 9.50 -24.49 -6.80
CA LEU A 208 8.53 -25.56 -6.57
C LEU A 208 7.51 -25.59 -7.71
N PRO A 209 7.21 -26.77 -8.28
CA PRO A 209 6.30 -26.90 -9.41
C PRO A 209 4.87 -26.58 -8.96
N MET A 210 4.26 -25.61 -9.63
CA MET A 210 2.84 -25.30 -9.53
C MET A 210 2.00 -26.47 -10.06
N ASN A 211 1.62 -27.41 -9.19
CA ASN A 211 0.56 -28.37 -9.49
C ASN A 211 -0.80 -27.73 -9.17
N TYR A 212 -1.36 -27.02 -10.14
CA TYR A 212 -2.78 -26.67 -10.14
C TYR A 212 -3.59 -27.95 -10.34
N ARG A 213 -4.31 -28.40 -9.31
CA ARG A 213 -5.49 -29.23 -9.48
C ARG A 213 -6.71 -28.42 -9.07
N LEU A 214 -7.43 -27.94 -10.08
CA LEU A 214 -8.81 -27.53 -9.99
C LEU A 214 -9.62 -28.66 -9.34
N ILE A 215 -10.25 -28.37 -8.21
CA ILE A 215 -11.40 -29.14 -7.74
C ILE A 215 -12.62 -28.27 -8.03
N THR A 216 -13.27 -28.61 -9.13
CA THR A 216 -14.62 -28.19 -9.47
C THR A 216 -15.57 -28.74 -8.41
N VAL A 217 -16.47 -27.90 -7.91
CA VAL A 217 -17.75 -28.34 -7.32
C VAL A 217 -18.84 -28.03 -8.34
#